data_AF-W0JB09-F1
#
_entry.id   AF-W0JB09-F1
#
_cell.length_a   1.000
_cell.length_b   1.000
_cell.length_c   1.000
_cell.angle_alpha   90.00
_cell.angle_beta   90.00
_cell.angle_gamma   90.00
#
_symmetry.space_group_name_H-M   'P 1'
#
loop_
_entity.id
_entity.type
_entity.pdbx_description
1 polymer ?
#
loop_
_entity_poly.entity_id
_entity_poly.type
_entity_poly.pdbx_seq_one_letter_code
_entity_poly.pdbx_strand_id
1 'polypeptide(L)'
;MPLLIIIAILVVWFVFKIVKIFISIVSSFLDALTSFITIHWLPLVSGLIVISILFVCISRRQEKRDREQEWNEMRKHINMMFKRWSKYWSSSCFIIDSNIWMNEDYDSFFVFLKEWCENCKHSIVLFGEQFDEISNIKKGTVYREDRNRRSRLAINRIEYFQKLSLLNITPISMDAKIGAYADPVIVKIITSEARKGNQCTFISDDKELRIRVREHLKMYAKNKWNIVEIEDTLADFELFDIAASLVPAGLATVHGSHP
;
A
#
# COMPACT_ATOMS: atom_id res chain seq x y z
N MET A 1 9.81 -56.30 88.39
CA MET A 1 9.21 -55.12 87.73
C MET A 1 10.20 -53.99 87.37
N PRO A 2 11.16 -53.56 88.21
CA PRO A 2 12.00 -52.38 87.88
C PRO A 2 12.93 -52.59 86.67
N LEU A 3 13.42 -53.82 86.45
CA LEU A 3 14.30 -54.15 85.33
C LEU A 3 13.63 -54.00 83.94
N LEU A 4 12.35 -54.40 83.82
CA LEU A 4 11.59 -54.29 82.57
C LEU A 4 11.33 -52.83 82.18
N ILE A 5 11.10 -51.96 83.18
CA ILE A 5 10.91 -50.52 82.97
C ILE A 5 12.22 -49.88 82.47
N ILE A 6 13.36 -50.26 83.06
CA ILE A 6 14.69 -49.78 82.65
C ILE A 6 15.00 -50.21 81.20
N ILE A 7 14.72 -51.47 80.85
CA ILE A 7 14.91 -51.98 79.49
C ILE A 7 14.02 -51.24 78.49
N ALA A 8 12.74 -51.00 78.82
CA ALA A 8 11.83 -50.25 77.96
C ALA A 8 12.31 -48.80 77.72
N ILE A 9 12.78 -48.12 78.78
CA ILE A 9 13.33 -46.76 78.67
C ILE A 9 14.59 -46.76 77.80
N LEU A 10 15.48 -47.74 77.96
CA LEU A 10 16.69 -47.87 77.14
C LEU A 10 16.38 -48.13 75.66
N VAL A 11 15.38 -48.96 75.36
CA VAL A 11 14.91 -49.23 73.99
C VAL A 11 14.32 -47.96 73.37
N VAL A 12 13.44 -47.25 74.08
CA VAL A 12 12.85 -45.99 73.58
C VAL A 12 13.94 -44.93 73.36
N TRP A 13 14.88 -44.79 74.27
CA TRP A 13 16.01 -43.86 74.13
C TRP A 13 16.90 -44.22 72.93
N PHE A 14 17.18 -45.51 72.73
CA PHE A 14 17.96 -45.99 71.60
C PHE A 14 17.25 -45.76 70.26
N VAL A 15 15.96 -46.06 70.18
CA VAL A 15 15.12 -45.77 69.01
C VAL A 15 15.09 -44.26 68.72
N PHE A 16 14.92 -43.42 69.74
CA PHE A 16 14.93 -41.96 69.57
C PHE A 16 16.28 -41.45 69.07
N LYS A 17 17.40 -42.03 69.54
CA LYS A 17 18.74 -41.71 69.05
C LYS A 17 18.95 -42.12 67.59
N ILE A 18 18.47 -43.30 67.18
CA ILE A 18 18.49 -43.75 65.78
C ILE A 18 17.66 -42.81 64.90
N VAL A 19 16.45 -42.46 65.32
CA VAL A 19 15.58 -41.54 64.58
C VAL A 19 16.24 -40.17 64.41
N LYS A 20 16.88 -39.62 65.46
CA LYS A 20 17.64 -38.37 65.36
C LYS A 20 18.80 -38.45 64.37
N ILE A 21 19.56 -39.55 64.39
CA ILE A 21 20.68 -39.76 63.44
C ILE A 21 20.14 -39.85 62.01
N PHE A 22 19.05 -40.60 61.79
CA PHE A 22 18.41 -40.71 60.49
C PHE A 22 17.92 -39.35 59.97
N ILE A 23 17.22 -38.57 60.80
CA ILE A 23 16.76 -37.21 60.45
C ILE A 23 17.96 -36.32 60.09
N SER A 24 19.06 -36.40 60.84
CA SER A 24 20.28 -35.62 60.54
C SER A 24 20.89 -36.01 59.20
N ILE A 25 20.98 -37.31 58.89
CA ILE A 25 21.51 -37.81 57.61
C ILE A 25 20.62 -37.36 56.45
N VAL A 26 19.30 -37.48 56.58
CA VAL A 26 18.34 -37.04 55.56
C VAL A 26 18.45 -35.53 55.34
N SER A 27 18.54 -34.73 56.41
CA SER A 27 18.73 -33.28 56.29
C SER A 27 20.01 -32.94 55.55
N SER A 28 21.15 -33.52 55.94
CA SER A 28 22.44 -33.27 55.27
C SER A 28 22.43 -33.71 53.80
N PHE A 29 21.74 -34.80 53.47
CA PHE A 29 21.56 -35.23 52.08
C PHE A 29 20.72 -34.24 51.27
N LEU A 30 19.60 -33.75 51.84
CA LEU A 30 18.76 -32.76 51.18
C LEU A 30 19.50 -31.42 50.97
N ASP A 31 20.31 -30.99 51.93
CA ASP A 31 21.13 -29.78 51.81
C ASP A 31 22.19 -29.92 50.71
N ALA A 32 22.85 -31.09 50.64
CA ALA A 32 23.82 -31.40 49.59
C ALA A 32 23.15 -31.46 48.21
N LEU A 33 21.97 -32.08 48.10
CA LEU A 33 21.20 -32.15 46.86
C LEU A 33 20.74 -30.75 46.39
N THR A 34 20.26 -29.91 47.31
CA THR A 34 19.85 -28.53 47.01
C THR A 34 21.03 -27.69 46.56
N SER A 35 22.19 -27.86 47.21
CA SER A 35 23.44 -27.20 46.81
C SER A 35 23.89 -27.66 45.42
N PHE A 36 23.81 -28.96 45.14
CA PHE A 36 24.15 -29.50 43.82
C PHE A 36 23.24 -28.95 42.72
N ILE A 37 21.92 -28.91 42.95
CA ILE A 37 20.95 -28.36 41.99
C ILE A 37 21.19 -26.86 41.78
N THR A 38 21.40 -26.08 42.85
CA THR A 38 21.63 -24.63 42.73
C THR A 38 22.96 -24.30 42.05
N ILE A 39 24.02 -25.08 42.28
CA ILE A 39 25.33 -24.84 41.65
C ILE A 39 25.34 -25.27 40.19
N HIS A 40 24.72 -26.41 39.84
CA HIS A 40 24.87 -26.99 38.50
C HIS A 40 23.67 -26.76 37.59
N TRP A 41 22.44 -26.89 38.10
CA TRP A 41 21.24 -26.81 37.27
C TRP A 41 20.75 -25.38 37.09
N LEU A 42 20.81 -24.55 38.13
CA LEU A 42 20.32 -23.16 38.04
C LEU A 42 21.06 -22.33 36.98
N PRO A 43 22.39 -22.37 36.85
CA PRO A 43 23.10 -21.65 35.78
C PRO A 43 22.80 -22.19 34.39
N LEU A 44 22.53 -23.49 34.27
CA LEU A 44 22.18 -24.12 33.00
C LEU A 44 20.80 -23.66 32.53
N VAL A 45 19.80 -23.70 33.43
CA VAL A 45 18.44 -23.24 33.12
C VAL A 45 18.41 -21.73 32.82
N SER A 46 19.12 -20.92 33.60
CA SER A 46 19.21 -19.48 33.34
C SER A 46 19.90 -19.18 32.00
N GLY A 47 20.97 -19.92 31.67
CA GLY A 47 21.63 -19.85 30.37
C GLY A 47 20.68 -20.16 29.21
N LEU A 48 19.88 -21.22 29.31
CA LEU A 48 18.89 -21.58 28.28
C LEU A 48 17.79 -20.51 28.11
N ILE A 49 17.32 -19.91 29.20
CA ILE A 49 16.35 -18.81 29.15
C ILE A 49 16.96 -17.60 28.43
N VAL A 50 18.19 -17.21 28.79
CA VAL A 50 18.89 -16.10 28.15
C VAL A 50 19.09 -16.35 26.65
N ILE A 51 19.54 -17.55 26.26
CA ILE A 51 19.69 -17.94 24.84
C ILE A 51 18.35 -17.85 24.11
N SER A 52 17.27 -18.34 24.71
CA SER A 52 15.93 -18.30 24.11
C SER A 52 15.44 -16.86 23.89
N ILE A 53 15.65 -15.97 24.88
CA ILE A 53 15.31 -14.54 24.76
C ILE A 53 16.16 -13.89 23.67
N LEU A 54 17.47 -14.16 23.64
CA LEU A 54 18.38 -13.64 22.61
C LEU A 54 17.95 -14.09 21.22
N PHE A 55 17.59 -15.36 21.05
CA PHE A 55 17.10 -15.91 19.79
C PHE A 55 15.84 -15.17 19.32
N VAL A 56 14.82 -15.04 20.18
CA VAL A 56 13.59 -14.29 19.85
C VAL A 56 13.90 -12.83 19.49
N CYS A 57 14.79 -12.18 20.23
CA CYS A 57 15.21 -10.80 19.94
C CYS A 57 15.94 -10.68 18.60
N ILE A 58 16.81 -11.63 18.26
CA ILE A 58 17.52 -11.67 16.97
C ILE A 58 16.53 -11.91 15.83
N SER A 59 15.64 -12.90 15.95
CA SER A 59 14.61 -13.20 14.94
C SER A 59 13.71 -11.99 14.67
N ARG A 60 13.24 -11.30 15.72
CA ARG A 60 12.43 -10.08 15.57
C ARG A 60 13.20 -8.93 14.93
N ARG A 61 14.50 -8.79 15.22
CA ARG A 61 15.36 -7.79 14.58
C ARG A 61 15.59 -8.12 13.10
N GLN A 62 15.79 -9.39 12.77
CA GLN A 62 15.94 -9.85 11.40
C GLN A 62 14.67 -9.54 10.59
N GLU A 63 13.51 -9.94 11.08
CA GLU A 63 12.21 -9.68 10.44
C GLU A 63 11.94 -8.17 10.25
N LYS A 64 12.39 -7.31 11.17
CA LYS A 64 12.33 -5.85 10.98
C LYS A 64 13.27 -5.36 9.87
N ARG A 65 14.51 -5.86 9.82
CA ARG A 65 15.47 -5.50 8.77
C ARG A 65 15.02 -5.96 7.40
N ASP A 66 14.50 -7.18 7.30
CA ASP A 66 14.02 -7.75 6.04
C ASP A 66 12.83 -6.90 5.51
N ARG A 67 11.87 -6.58 6.38
CA ARG A 67 10.77 -5.64 6.03
C ARG A 67 11.26 -4.25 5.62
N GLU A 68 12.26 -3.71 6.33
CA GLU A 68 12.82 -2.40 6.00
C GLU A 68 13.58 -2.42 4.67
N GLN A 69 14.27 -3.52 4.35
CA GLN A 69 14.93 -3.71 3.06
C GLN A 69 13.92 -3.82 1.93
N GLU A 70 12.90 -4.69 2.07
CA GLU A 70 11.79 -4.81 1.11
C GLU A 70 11.12 -3.46 0.87
N TRP A 71 10.86 -2.70 1.95
CA TRP A 71 10.30 -1.35 1.87
C TRP A 71 11.21 -0.37 1.11
N ASN A 72 12.52 -0.41 1.38
CA ASN A 72 13.48 0.46 0.70
C ASN A 72 13.60 0.13 -0.80
N GLU A 73 13.55 -1.15 -1.17
CA GLU A 73 13.54 -1.58 -2.57
C GLU A 73 12.25 -1.16 -3.27
N MET A 74 11.11 -1.34 -2.61
CA MET A 74 9.80 -0.91 -3.10
C MET A 74 9.75 0.61 -3.31
N ARG A 75 10.24 1.39 -2.34
CA ARG A 75 10.31 2.85 -2.42
C ARG A 75 11.20 3.32 -3.58
N LYS A 76 12.32 2.64 -3.82
CA LYS A 76 13.16 2.92 -4.99
C LYS A 76 12.37 2.68 -6.28
N HIS A 77 11.62 1.58 -6.36
CA HIS A 77 10.80 1.25 -7.52
C HIS A 77 9.72 2.31 -7.78
N ILE A 78 8.96 2.66 -6.75
CA ILE A 78 7.96 3.74 -6.79
C ILE A 78 8.58 5.05 -7.26
N ASN A 79 9.72 5.45 -6.69
CA ASN A 79 10.40 6.69 -7.08
C ASN A 79 10.89 6.66 -8.53
N MET A 80 11.37 5.51 -9.02
CA MET A 80 11.72 5.36 -10.43
C MET A 80 10.50 5.48 -11.33
N MET A 81 9.36 4.89 -10.94
CA MET A 81 8.11 5.03 -11.68
C MET A 81 7.65 6.48 -11.71
N PHE A 82 7.58 7.17 -10.56
CA PHE A 82 7.26 8.59 -10.50
C PHE A 82 8.15 9.42 -11.42
N LYS A 83 9.45 9.14 -11.44
CA LYS A 83 10.40 9.82 -12.32
C LYS A 83 10.19 9.50 -13.80
N ARG A 84 9.84 8.25 -14.14
CA ARG A 84 9.49 7.83 -15.50
C ARG A 84 8.25 8.59 -15.97
N TRP A 85 7.20 8.60 -15.15
CA TRP A 85 5.90 9.17 -15.47
C TRP A 85 5.87 10.69 -15.44
N SER A 86 6.62 11.33 -14.53
CA SER A 86 6.70 12.79 -14.47
C SER A 86 7.18 13.42 -15.77
N LYS A 87 8.06 12.74 -16.52
CA LYS A 87 8.50 13.16 -17.86
C LYS A 87 7.35 13.22 -18.88
N TYR A 88 6.40 12.29 -18.77
CA TYR A 88 5.23 12.28 -19.65
C TYR A 88 4.21 13.30 -19.16
N TRP A 89 4.01 13.40 -17.85
CA TRP A 89 2.87 14.11 -17.27
C TRP A 89 3.14 15.57 -16.91
N SER A 90 4.38 16.05 -17.06
CA SER A 90 4.73 17.48 -16.97
C SER A 90 4.17 18.35 -18.10
N SER A 91 3.31 17.80 -18.95
CA SER A 91 2.57 18.50 -19.99
C SER A 91 1.68 19.60 -19.40
N SER A 92 1.56 20.72 -20.09
CA SER A 92 0.64 21.80 -19.70
C SER A 92 -0.83 21.41 -19.86
N CYS A 93 -1.12 20.31 -20.54
CA CYS A 93 -2.46 19.77 -20.69
C CYS A 93 -2.42 18.23 -20.61
N PHE A 94 -3.26 17.68 -19.73
CA PHE A 94 -3.37 16.24 -19.49
C PHE A 94 -4.82 15.81 -19.73
N ILE A 95 -5.04 14.97 -20.75
CA ILE A 95 -6.37 14.59 -21.23
C ILE A 95 -6.51 13.07 -21.13
N ILE A 96 -7.56 12.65 -20.44
CA ILE A 96 -7.91 11.25 -20.24
C ILE A 96 -9.25 11.01 -20.94
N ASP A 97 -9.30 10.00 -21.80
CA ASP A 97 -10.50 9.55 -22.49
C ASP A 97 -11.61 9.10 -21.51
N SER A 98 -12.87 9.34 -21.86
CA SER A 98 -14.07 8.93 -21.13
C SER A 98 -14.09 7.43 -20.84
N ASN A 99 -13.62 6.59 -21.78
CA ASN A 99 -13.58 5.13 -21.58
C ASN A 99 -12.63 4.71 -20.46
N ILE A 100 -11.51 5.42 -20.29
CA ILE A 100 -10.56 5.17 -19.20
C ILE A 100 -11.21 5.48 -17.85
N TRP A 101 -11.93 6.59 -17.74
CA TRP A 101 -12.70 6.93 -16.54
C TRP A 101 -13.75 5.88 -16.17
N MET A 102 -14.30 5.19 -17.16
CA MET A 102 -15.38 4.22 -17.01
C MET A 102 -14.91 2.78 -16.73
N ASN A 103 -13.63 2.46 -16.96
CA ASN A 103 -13.14 1.09 -16.80
C ASN A 103 -12.63 0.81 -15.38
N GLU A 104 -13.15 -0.24 -14.74
CA GLU A 104 -12.76 -0.67 -13.39
C GLU A 104 -11.34 -1.25 -13.35
N ASP A 105 -10.88 -1.85 -14.44
CA ASP A 105 -9.52 -2.42 -14.55
C ASP A 105 -8.40 -1.37 -14.36
N TYR A 106 -8.74 -0.08 -14.44
CA TYR A 106 -7.79 1.03 -14.29
C TYR A 106 -7.81 1.69 -12.92
N ASP A 107 -8.35 1.04 -11.88
CA ASP A 107 -8.34 1.59 -10.51
C ASP A 107 -6.93 1.93 -10.02
N SER A 108 -5.95 1.03 -10.22
CA SER A 108 -4.55 1.26 -9.84
C SER A 108 -3.96 2.51 -10.52
N PHE A 109 -4.37 2.80 -11.75
CA PHE A 109 -3.98 4.03 -12.45
C PHE A 109 -4.54 5.27 -11.75
N PHE A 110 -5.81 5.25 -11.31
CA PHE A 110 -6.40 6.39 -10.60
C PHE A 110 -5.81 6.59 -9.20
N VAL A 111 -5.40 5.52 -8.52
CA VAL A 111 -4.64 5.61 -7.25
C VAL A 111 -3.31 6.32 -7.50
N PHE A 112 -2.54 5.90 -8.49
CA PHE A 112 -1.28 6.55 -8.85
C PHE A 112 -1.49 8.00 -9.32
N LEU A 113 -2.50 8.26 -10.14
CA LEU A 113 -2.80 9.59 -10.67
C LEU A 113 -3.12 10.59 -9.55
N LYS A 114 -3.89 10.17 -8.54
CA LYS A 114 -4.15 11.00 -7.35
C LYS A 114 -2.85 11.40 -6.68
N GLU A 115 -2.02 10.42 -6.32
CA GLU A 115 -0.75 10.64 -5.61
C GLU A 115 0.18 11.54 -6.45
N TRP A 116 0.19 11.36 -7.77
CA TRP A 116 0.93 12.25 -8.66
C TRP A 116 0.41 13.68 -8.68
N CYS A 117 -0.91 13.87 -8.81
CA CYS A 117 -1.51 15.20 -8.80
C CYS A 117 -1.22 15.96 -7.48
N GLU A 118 -1.32 15.27 -6.34
CA GLU A 118 -1.01 15.84 -5.02
C GLU A 118 0.46 16.23 -4.89
N ASN A 119 1.38 15.32 -5.29
CA ASN A 119 2.82 15.56 -5.18
C ASN A 119 3.32 16.63 -6.15
N CYS A 120 2.76 16.70 -7.36
CA CYS A 120 3.16 17.66 -8.39
C CYS A 120 2.33 18.95 -8.37
N LYS A 121 1.35 19.09 -7.46
CA LYS A 121 0.38 20.20 -7.43
C LYS A 121 -0.27 20.44 -8.79
N HIS A 122 -0.58 19.36 -9.50
CA HIS A 122 -1.14 19.40 -10.84
C HIS A 122 -2.65 19.15 -10.78
N SER A 123 -3.42 19.95 -11.54
CA SER A 123 -4.86 19.72 -11.71
C SER A 123 -5.13 19.14 -13.08
N ILE A 124 -5.93 18.08 -13.11
CA ILE A 124 -6.49 17.50 -14.34
C ILE A 124 -7.58 18.44 -14.87
N VAL A 125 -7.68 18.54 -16.19
CA VAL A 125 -8.79 19.22 -16.86
C VAL A 125 -9.64 18.17 -17.56
N LEU A 126 -10.90 18.07 -17.16
CA LEU A 126 -11.93 17.28 -17.84
C LEU A 126 -12.80 18.22 -18.67
N PHE A 127 -13.12 17.87 -19.90
CA PHE A 127 -13.97 18.72 -20.72
C PHE A 127 -15.46 18.43 -20.46
N GLY A 128 -16.28 19.48 -20.49
CA GLY A 128 -17.73 19.33 -20.25
C GLY A 128 -18.39 18.30 -21.16
N GLU A 129 -18.01 18.24 -22.43
CA GLU A 129 -18.59 17.26 -23.36
C GLU A 129 -18.23 15.80 -23.00
N GLN A 130 -17.06 15.56 -22.38
CA GLN A 130 -16.73 14.24 -21.83
C GLN A 130 -17.63 13.90 -20.64
N PHE A 131 -17.82 14.87 -19.75
CA PHE A 131 -18.71 14.69 -18.60
C PHE A 131 -20.17 14.49 -19.03
N ASP A 132 -20.62 15.19 -20.08
CA ASP A 132 -21.95 15.05 -20.66
C ASP A 132 -22.14 13.68 -21.29
N GLU A 133 -21.15 13.17 -22.02
CA GLU A 133 -21.17 11.82 -22.58
C GLU A 133 -21.35 10.77 -21.47
N ILE A 134 -20.52 10.83 -20.42
CA ILE A 134 -20.62 9.94 -19.25
C ILE A 134 -22.00 10.07 -18.59
N SER A 135 -22.50 11.30 -18.44
CA SER A 135 -23.80 11.59 -17.83
C SER A 135 -24.98 11.07 -18.66
N ASN A 136 -24.89 11.17 -20.00
CA ASN A 136 -25.89 10.66 -20.93
C ASN A 136 -25.97 9.13 -20.87
N ILE A 137 -24.83 8.44 -20.76
CA ILE A 137 -24.81 6.99 -20.57
C ILE A 137 -25.58 6.60 -19.29
N LYS A 138 -25.34 7.29 -18.17
CA LYS A 138 -26.05 7.04 -16.91
C LYS A 138 -27.56 7.25 -17.03
N LYS A 139 -28.00 8.27 -17.77
CA LYS A 139 -29.43 8.62 -17.95
C LYS A 139 -30.13 7.72 -18.96
N GLY A 140 -29.44 7.29 -20.00
CA GLY A 140 -30.00 6.57 -21.16
C GLY A 140 -29.96 5.04 -21.06
N THR A 141 -29.39 4.47 -20.00
CA THR A 141 -29.26 3.01 -19.81
C THR A 141 -29.98 2.54 -18.54
N VAL A 142 -30.41 1.28 -18.51
CA VAL A 142 -31.08 0.72 -17.32
C VAL A 142 -30.07 0.54 -16.18
N TYR A 143 -30.48 0.78 -14.93
CA TYR A 143 -29.60 0.80 -13.75
C TYR A 143 -28.71 -0.45 -13.59
N ARG A 144 -29.20 -1.64 -13.98
CA ARG A 144 -28.47 -2.91 -13.84
C ARG A 144 -27.56 -3.23 -15.03
N GLU A 145 -27.55 -2.40 -16.05
CA GLU A 145 -26.67 -2.59 -17.20
C GLU A 145 -25.24 -2.22 -16.84
N ASP A 146 -24.31 -3.00 -17.36
CA ASP A 146 -22.87 -2.83 -17.17
C ASP A 146 -22.40 -1.42 -17.56
N ARG A 147 -22.94 -0.88 -18.67
CA ARG A 147 -22.65 0.48 -19.14
C ARG A 147 -23.10 1.55 -18.14
N ASN A 148 -24.24 1.35 -17.46
CA ASN A 148 -24.70 2.25 -16.40
C ASN A 148 -23.75 2.20 -15.20
N ARG A 149 -23.36 1.00 -14.75
CA ARG A 149 -22.41 0.79 -13.65
C ARG A 149 -21.10 1.54 -13.92
N ARG A 150 -20.52 1.35 -15.09
CA ARG A 150 -19.27 1.99 -15.52
C ARG A 150 -19.36 3.52 -15.59
N SER A 151 -20.47 4.08 -16.09
CA SER A 151 -20.69 5.54 -16.06
C SER A 151 -20.79 6.11 -14.65
N ARG A 152 -21.39 5.37 -13.70
CA ARG A 152 -21.47 5.77 -12.29
C ARG A 152 -20.11 5.70 -11.62
N LEU A 153 -19.30 4.69 -11.93
CA LEU A 153 -17.92 4.59 -11.49
C LEU A 153 -17.12 5.82 -11.93
N ALA A 154 -17.20 6.20 -13.20
CA ALA A 154 -16.57 7.41 -13.72
C ALA A 154 -17.00 8.66 -12.96
N ILE A 155 -18.31 8.85 -12.74
CA ILE A 155 -18.84 10.01 -12.00
C ILE A 155 -18.30 10.03 -10.57
N ASN A 156 -18.27 8.89 -9.88
CA ASN A 156 -17.74 8.80 -8.52
C ASN A 156 -16.24 9.15 -8.47
N ARG A 157 -15.45 8.66 -9.45
CA ARG A 157 -14.03 9.00 -9.58
C ARG A 157 -13.84 10.51 -9.82
N ILE A 158 -14.61 11.09 -10.75
CA ILE A 158 -14.57 12.52 -11.05
C ILE A 158 -14.93 13.35 -9.79
N GLU A 159 -16.02 13.00 -9.11
CA GLU A 159 -16.44 13.66 -7.86
C GLU A 159 -15.35 13.58 -6.78
N TYR A 160 -14.73 12.41 -6.63
CA TYR A 160 -13.63 12.20 -5.68
C TYR A 160 -12.44 13.12 -5.98
N PHE A 161 -11.98 13.17 -7.23
CA PHE A 161 -10.88 14.05 -7.64
C PHE A 161 -11.25 15.55 -7.50
N GLN A 162 -12.50 15.93 -7.75
CA GLN A 162 -12.97 17.31 -7.52
C GLN A 162 -12.97 17.68 -6.04
N LYS A 163 -13.41 16.77 -5.14
CA LYS A 163 -13.37 17.00 -3.68
C LYS A 163 -11.96 17.24 -3.17
N LEU A 164 -10.96 16.62 -3.79
CA LEU A 164 -9.55 16.82 -3.50
C LEU A 164 -8.93 18.04 -4.21
N SER A 165 -9.71 18.79 -5.00
CA SER A 165 -9.22 19.90 -5.84
C SER A 165 -8.16 19.48 -6.87
N LEU A 166 -8.19 18.22 -7.33
CA LEU A 166 -7.25 17.66 -8.30
C LEU A 166 -7.81 17.64 -9.73
N LEU A 167 -9.10 17.93 -9.92
CA LEU A 167 -9.75 17.94 -11.22
C LEU A 167 -10.70 19.13 -11.35
N ASN A 168 -10.65 19.78 -12.52
CA ASN A 168 -11.57 20.84 -12.91
C ASN A 168 -12.31 20.46 -14.20
N ILE A 169 -13.61 20.74 -14.26
CA ILE A 169 -14.42 20.51 -15.46
C ILE A 169 -14.60 21.84 -16.20
N THR A 170 -14.15 21.93 -17.46
CA THR A 170 -14.13 23.20 -18.19
C THR A 170 -14.49 23.05 -19.67
N PRO A 171 -15.47 23.81 -20.20
CA PRO A 171 -16.56 24.45 -19.46
C PRO A 171 -17.56 23.38 -18.95
N ILE A 172 -18.30 23.68 -17.88
CA ILE A 172 -19.43 22.85 -17.43
C ILE A 172 -20.75 23.56 -17.77
N SER A 173 -21.69 22.86 -18.39
CA SER A 173 -23.06 23.34 -18.60
C SER A 173 -23.96 22.94 -17.42
N MET A 174 -25.01 23.73 -17.16
CA MET A 174 -26.00 23.36 -16.14
C MET A 174 -26.72 22.06 -16.47
N ASP A 175 -27.01 21.85 -17.76
CA ASP A 175 -27.61 20.63 -18.28
C ASP A 175 -26.63 19.89 -19.19
N ALA A 176 -26.65 18.56 -19.09
CA ALA A 176 -25.88 17.71 -19.99
C ALA A 176 -26.44 17.79 -21.41
N LYS A 177 -25.57 18.05 -22.38
CA LYS A 177 -25.96 18.08 -23.80
C LYS A 177 -26.27 16.67 -24.28
N ILE A 178 -27.53 16.42 -24.64
CA ILE A 178 -27.97 15.13 -25.18
C ILE A 178 -27.21 14.80 -26.47
N GLY A 179 -26.67 13.58 -26.56
CA GLY A 179 -25.90 13.13 -27.72
C GLY A 179 -24.51 13.77 -27.82
N ALA A 180 -23.98 14.31 -26.72
CA ALA A 180 -22.57 14.71 -26.64
C ALA A 180 -21.68 13.52 -27.02
N TYR A 181 -20.68 13.80 -27.85
CA TYR A 181 -19.68 12.85 -28.30
C TYR A 181 -18.33 13.50 -28.11
N ALA A 182 -17.51 12.97 -27.20
CA ALA A 182 -16.31 13.66 -26.76
C ALA A 182 -15.18 13.65 -27.79
N ASP A 183 -15.09 12.63 -28.64
CA ASP A 183 -13.94 12.41 -29.53
C ASP A 183 -13.59 13.64 -30.39
N PRO A 184 -14.53 14.29 -31.10
CA PRO A 184 -14.21 15.47 -31.90
C PRO A 184 -13.71 16.64 -31.04
N VAL A 185 -14.19 16.75 -29.80
CA VAL A 185 -13.76 17.80 -28.88
C VAL A 185 -12.39 17.51 -28.27
N ILE A 186 -12.11 16.27 -27.89
CA ILE A 186 -10.77 15.82 -27.50
C ILE A 186 -9.76 16.18 -28.59
N VAL A 187 -10.03 15.78 -29.84
CA VAL A 187 -9.17 16.08 -31.00
C VAL A 187 -9.01 17.59 -31.21
N LYS A 188 -10.11 18.36 -31.12
CA LYS A 188 -10.08 19.82 -31.29
C LYS A 188 -9.23 20.51 -30.23
N ILE A 189 -9.31 20.06 -28.98
CA ILE A 189 -8.56 20.66 -27.88
C ILE A 189 -7.08 20.33 -27.97
N ILE A 190 -6.73 19.06 -28.18
CA ILE A 190 -5.33 18.66 -28.42
C ILE A 190 -4.75 19.46 -29.58
N THR A 191 -5.50 19.64 -30.66
CA THR A 191 -5.11 20.46 -31.80
C THR A 191 -4.98 21.94 -31.45
N SER A 192 -5.85 22.49 -30.60
CA SER A 192 -5.78 23.88 -30.15
C SER A 192 -4.54 24.14 -29.30
N GLU A 193 -4.26 23.26 -28.35
CA GLU A 193 -3.06 23.32 -27.52
C GLU A 193 -1.78 23.14 -28.36
N ALA A 194 -1.83 22.28 -29.38
CA ALA A 194 -0.78 22.16 -30.39
C ALA A 194 -0.45 23.45 -31.10
N ARG A 195 -1.48 24.17 -31.55
CA ARG A 195 -1.30 25.48 -32.20
C ARG A 195 -0.66 26.51 -31.27
N LYS A 196 -0.90 26.41 -29.96
CA LYS A 196 -0.32 27.30 -28.95
C LYS A 196 1.13 26.97 -28.59
N GLY A 197 1.69 25.86 -29.08
CA GLY A 197 3.02 25.40 -28.67
C GLY A 197 3.04 24.62 -27.36
N ASN A 198 1.87 24.31 -26.80
CA ASN A 198 1.75 23.59 -25.53
C ASN A 198 1.98 22.09 -25.72
N GLN A 199 2.60 21.47 -24.73
CA GLN A 199 2.75 20.01 -24.68
C GLN A 199 1.49 19.41 -24.06
N CYS A 200 0.86 18.47 -24.76
CA CYS A 200 -0.23 17.68 -24.20
C CYS A 200 0.16 16.21 -24.04
N THR A 201 -0.37 15.63 -22.98
CA THR A 201 -0.42 14.18 -22.80
C THR A 201 -1.86 13.72 -22.97
N PHE A 202 -2.06 12.80 -23.90
CA PHE A 202 -3.35 12.20 -24.21
C PHE A 202 -3.30 10.72 -23.89
N ILE A 203 -4.28 10.27 -23.12
CA ILE A 203 -4.40 8.90 -22.63
C ILE A 203 -5.69 8.29 -23.17
N SER A 204 -5.56 7.22 -23.97
CA SER A 204 -6.69 6.48 -24.52
C SER A 204 -6.27 5.12 -25.08
N ASP A 205 -7.08 4.11 -24.81
CA ASP A 205 -6.95 2.76 -25.41
C ASP A 205 -7.77 2.63 -26.71
N ASP A 206 -8.54 3.65 -27.10
CA ASP A 206 -9.20 3.70 -28.41
C ASP A 206 -8.19 3.96 -29.54
N LYS A 207 -7.94 2.90 -30.33
CA LYS A 207 -7.01 2.93 -31.46
C LYS A 207 -7.40 3.95 -32.53
N GLU A 208 -8.69 4.07 -32.83
CA GLU A 208 -9.18 5.00 -33.85
C GLU A 208 -8.97 6.44 -33.40
N LEU A 209 -9.31 6.76 -32.16
CA LEU A 209 -9.09 8.07 -31.58
C LEU A 209 -7.59 8.43 -31.54
N ARG A 210 -6.72 7.48 -31.13
CA ARG A 210 -5.25 7.69 -31.18
C ARG A 210 -4.77 7.98 -32.61
N ILE A 211 -5.28 7.28 -33.63
CA ILE A 211 -4.93 7.53 -35.03
C ILE A 211 -5.35 8.94 -35.46
N ARG A 212 -6.60 9.34 -35.17
CA ARG A 212 -7.12 10.68 -35.50
C ARG A 212 -6.29 11.77 -34.84
N VAL A 213 -5.98 11.64 -33.55
CA VAL A 213 -5.13 12.59 -32.82
C VAL A 213 -3.74 12.69 -33.45
N ARG A 214 -3.08 11.56 -33.76
CA ARG A 214 -1.76 11.56 -34.42
C ARG A 214 -1.79 12.29 -35.76
N GLU A 215 -2.80 12.04 -36.59
CA GLU A 215 -2.92 12.64 -37.91
C GLU A 215 -3.08 14.17 -37.82
N HIS A 216 -3.95 14.64 -36.92
CA HIS A 216 -4.11 16.06 -36.66
C HIS A 216 -2.81 16.71 -36.15
N LEU A 217 -2.04 16.00 -35.33
CA LEU A 217 -0.81 16.52 -34.74
C LEU A 217 0.38 16.61 -35.71
N LYS A 218 0.40 15.82 -36.80
CA LYS A 218 1.47 15.88 -37.83
C LYS A 218 1.64 17.29 -38.40
N MET A 219 0.56 18.05 -38.48
CA MET A 219 0.57 19.43 -39.00
C MET A 219 1.29 20.42 -38.07
N TYR A 220 1.56 20.05 -36.82
CA TYR A 220 2.10 20.92 -35.77
C TYR A 220 3.45 20.42 -35.24
N ALA A 221 4.31 19.95 -36.16
CA ALA A 221 5.58 19.22 -35.98
C ALA A 221 6.65 19.79 -35.01
N LYS A 222 6.37 20.87 -34.28
CA LYS A 222 7.29 21.49 -33.32
C LYS A 222 7.16 20.99 -31.88
N ASN A 223 6.05 20.36 -31.50
CA ASN A 223 5.82 19.97 -30.10
C ASN A 223 6.02 18.46 -29.88
N LYS A 224 6.58 18.10 -28.73
CA LYS A 224 6.61 16.70 -28.27
C LYS A 224 5.23 16.35 -27.73
N TRP A 225 4.61 15.32 -28.31
CA TRP A 225 3.29 14.83 -27.91
C TRP A 225 3.43 13.48 -27.25
N ASN A 226 2.77 13.30 -26.11
CA ASN A 226 2.72 12.01 -25.43
C ASN A 226 1.34 11.42 -25.65
N ILE A 227 1.25 10.39 -26.49
CA ILE A 227 0.02 9.61 -26.66
C ILE A 227 0.29 8.27 -26.00
N VAL A 228 -0.43 7.99 -24.92
CA VAL A 228 -0.21 6.84 -24.05
C VAL A 228 -1.42 5.92 -24.12
N GLU A 229 -1.13 4.64 -24.28
CA GLU A 229 -2.06 3.53 -24.11
C GLU A 229 -1.90 3.05 -22.67
N ILE A 230 -2.98 3.07 -21.88
CA ILE A 230 -2.92 2.70 -20.46
C ILE A 230 -2.62 1.22 -20.32
N GLU A 231 -3.20 0.38 -21.18
CA GLU A 231 -3.06 -1.08 -21.09
C GLU A 231 -1.58 -1.51 -21.08
N ASP A 232 -0.73 -0.88 -21.90
CA ASP A 232 0.72 -1.10 -21.95
C ASP A 232 1.46 -0.76 -20.63
N THR A 233 0.79 -0.06 -19.73
CA THR A 233 1.36 0.57 -18.54
C THR A 233 0.65 0.17 -17.26
N LEU A 234 -0.34 -0.71 -17.35
CA LEU A 234 -1.16 -1.10 -16.21
C LEU A 234 -0.35 -1.84 -15.14
N ALA A 235 0.57 -2.73 -15.56
CA ALA A 235 1.45 -3.47 -14.66
C ALA A 235 2.32 -2.56 -13.78
N ASP A 236 2.76 -1.42 -14.32
CA ASP A 236 3.48 -0.41 -13.54
C ASP A 236 2.55 0.10 -12.41
N PHE A 237 1.31 0.50 -12.73
CA PHE A 237 0.37 1.04 -11.74
C PHE A 237 -0.12 0.02 -10.71
N GLU A 238 -0.33 -1.24 -11.09
CA GLU A 238 -0.69 -2.32 -10.16
C GLU A 238 0.40 -2.55 -9.12
N LEU A 239 1.67 -2.52 -9.54
CA LEU A 239 2.79 -2.63 -8.62
C LEU A 239 2.83 -1.45 -7.63
N PHE A 240 2.48 -0.25 -8.10
CA PHE A 240 2.34 0.92 -7.24
C PHE A 240 1.22 0.75 -6.19
N ASP A 241 0.05 0.27 -6.59
CA ASP A 241 -1.08 0.08 -5.67
C ASP A 241 -0.77 -0.98 -4.61
N ILE A 242 -0.17 -2.11 -5.01
CA ILE A 242 0.33 -3.13 -4.08
C ILE A 242 1.32 -2.50 -3.10
N ALA A 243 2.28 -1.71 -3.59
CA ALA A 243 3.26 -1.05 -2.75
C ALA A 243 2.63 -0.05 -1.77
N ALA A 244 1.60 0.69 -2.20
CA ALA A 244 0.87 1.63 -1.36
C ALA A 244 0.04 0.93 -0.27
N SER A 245 -0.49 -0.26 -0.54
CA SER A 245 -1.25 -1.06 0.44
C SER A 245 -0.37 -1.68 1.55
N LEU A 246 0.92 -1.88 1.27
CA LEU A 246 1.88 -2.47 2.20
C LEU A 246 2.48 -1.45 3.18
N VAL A 247 2.17 -0.16 3.04
CA VAL A 247 2.65 0.90 3.94
C VAL A 247 1.98 0.76 5.31
N PRO A 248 2.74 0.53 6.40
CA PRO A 248 2.15 0.55 7.74
C PRO A 248 1.58 1.94 8.03
N ALA A 249 0.35 1.98 8.55
CA ALA A 249 -0.31 3.20 9.03
C ALA A 249 0.56 3.88 10.10
N GLY A 250 1.42 4.81 9.68
CA GLY A 250 2.45 5.42 10.53
C GLY A 250 3.71 5.88 9.81
N LEU A 251 3.94 5.45 8.56
CA LEU A 251 5.09 5.88 7.73
C LEU A 251 4.71 6.74 6.50
N ALA A 252 3.44 7.17 6.42
CA ALA A 252 2.82 7.87 5.29
C ALA A 252 3.24 9.34 5.13
N THR A 253 4.52 9.66 5.33
CA THR A 253 5.10 10.96 4.93
C THR A 253 6.34 10.69 4.07
N VAL A 254 6.07 10.11 2.90
CA VAL A 254 7.07 9.97 1.85
C VAL A 254 7.04 11.25 1.01
N HIS A 255 8.00 12.12 1.32
CA HIS A 255 8.52 13.24 0.50
C HIS A 255 8.04 14.66 0.80
N GLY A 256 8.70 15.24 1.82
CA GLY A 256 9.27 16.57 1.67
C GLY A 256 10.46 16.60 0.70
N SER A 257 10.77 17.83 0.27
CA SER A 257 11.83 18.31 -0.62
C SER A 257 11.72 17.96 -2.11
N HIS A 258 11.19 18.89 -2.92
CA HIS A 258 12.04 19.83 -3.67
C HIS A 258 11.23 21.03 -4.24
N PRO A 259 11.90 22.15 -4.58
CA PRO A 259 11.33 23.50 -4.73
C PRO A 259 10.44 23.71 -5.96
#